data_AF-A0A7X9BYV0-F1
#
_entry.id   AF-A0A7X9BYV0-F1
#
_cell.length_a   1.000
_cell.length_b   1.000
_cell.length_c   1.000
_cell.angle_alpha   90.00
_cell.angle_beta   90.00
_cell.angle_gamma   90.00
#
_symmetry.space_group_name_H-M   'P 1'
#
loop_
_entity.id
_entity.type
_entity.pdbx_description
1 polymer ?
#
loop_
_entity_poly.entity_id
_entity_poly.type
_entity_poly.pdbx_seq_one_letter_code
_entity_poly.pdbx_strand_id
1 'polypeptide(L)'
;DDSGIPDSTERRLEVFENIMKRVEEFKIDPSRIHIDPLVETLATRETALTTFVECTREIKKRYPTVHVTSGLSNVSFGMPARKLLNQSFLVLAMNAGMDSAIMDPTNRDLLGMIYATEALLEKDEDCLEYIMAFREGLIGPLPKA
;
A
#
# COMPACT_ATOMS: atom_id res chain seq x y z
N ASP A 1 -18.08 -4.85 -7.86
CA ASP A 1 -19.47 -5.21 -8.24
C ASP A 1 -19.37 -6.29 -9.31
N ASP A 2 -20.48 -6.75 -9.88
CA ASP A 2 -20.44 -7.79 -10.93
C ASP A 2 -20.03 -7.23 -12.32
N SER A 3 -19.64 -5.94 -12.39
CA SER A 3 -19.24 -5.27 -13.64
C SER A 3 -17.75 -5.37 -13.96
N GLY A 4 -16.96 -5.98 -13.06
CA GLY A 4 -15.51 -6.15 -13.21
C GLY A 4 -14.70 -5.15 -12.38
N ILE A 5 -13.42 -4.97 -12.75
CA ILE A 5 -12.51 -4.02 -12.09
C ILE A 5 -12.75 -2.62 -12.70
N PRO A 6 -13.14 -1.62 -11.89
CA PRO A 6 -13.25 -0.24 -12.34
C PRO A 6 -11.95 0.30 -12.97
N ASP A 7 -12.09 0.97 -14.11
CA ASP A 7 -10.99 1.52 -14.89
C ASP A 7 -10.63 2.98 -14.56
N SER A 8 -11.49 3.68 -13.82
CA SER A 8 -11.26 5.06 -13.39
C SER A 8 -11.27 5.23 -11.87
N THR A 9 -10.59 6.29 -11.40
CA THR A 9 -10.56 6.70 -9.99
C THR A 9 -11.99 6.94 -9.49
N GLU A 10 -12.83 7.62 -10.27
CA GLU A 10 -14.22 7.95 -9.93
C GLU A 10 -15.04 6.69 -9.70
N ARG A 11 -14.96 5.71 -10.61
CA ARG A 11 -15.73 4.47 -10.49
C ARG A 11 -15.28 3.63 -9.29
N ARG A 12 -13.98 3.63 -8.96
CA ARG A 12 -13.46 2.99 -7.74
C ARG A 12 -14.04 3.66 -6.49
N LEU A 13 -14.09 4.99 -6.47
CA LEU A 13 -14.67 5.76 -5.38
C LEU A 13 -16.17 5.52 -5.23
N GLU A 14 -16.92 5.37 -6.33
CA GLU A 14 -18.35 4.99 -6.27
C GLU A 14 -18.56 3.63 -5.59
N VAL A 15 -17.74 2.63 -5.94
CA VAL A 15 -17.78 1.31 -5.29
C VAL A 15 -17.42 1.43 -3.81
N PHE A 16 -16.40 2.21 -3.48
CA PHE A 16 -16.01 2.49 -2.10
C PHE A 16 -17.14 3.15 -1.29
N GLU A 17 -17.81 4.18 -1.80
CA GLU A 17 -18.94 4.82 -1.11
C GLU A 17 -20.09 3.84 -0.87
N ASN A 18 -20.35 2.92 -1.82
CA ASN A 18 -21.35 1.88 -1.63
C ASN A 18 -20.94 0.87 -0.54
N ILE A 19 -19.66 0.54 -0.42
CA ILE A 19 -19.14 -0.28 0.69
C ILE A 19 -19.33 0.46 2.02
N MET A 20 -18.96 1.74 2.09
CA MET A 20 -19.05 2.52 3.33
C MET A 20 -20.48 2.70 3.82
N LYS A 21 -21.46 2.86 2.91
CA LYS A 21 -22.89 2.83 3.27
C LYS A 21 -23.29 1.54 3.97
N ARG A 22 -22.79 0.38 3.49
CA ARG A 22 -23.05 -0.92 4.15
C ARG A 22 -22.35 -1.01 5.51
N VAL A 23 -21.10 -0.57 5.59
CA VAL A 23 -20.35 -0.50 6.86
C VAL A 23 -21.15 0.28 7.91
N GLU A 24 -21.74 1.41 7.52
CA GLU A 24 -22.61 2.22 8.38
C GLU A 24 -23.93 1.50 8.73
N GLU A 25 -24.62 0.88 7.76
CA GLU A 25 -25.84 0.09 7.99
C GLU A 25 -25.62 -1.00 9.06
N PHE A 26 -24.46 -1.66 9.03
CA PHE A 26 -24.08 -2.71 9.98
C PHE A 26 -23.36 -2.18 11.23
N LYS A 27 -23.21 -0.86 11.39
CA LYS A 27 -22.56 -0.20 12.53
C LYS A 27 -21.13 -0.71 12.78
N ILE A 28 -20.40 -0.99 11.72
CA ILE A 28 -19.00 -1.39 11.80
C ILE A 28 -18.14 -0.13 11.87
N ASP A 29 -17.24 -0.06 12.85
CA ASP A 29 -16.30 1.05 12.96
C ASP A 29 -15.39 1.11 11.72
N PRO A 30 -15.28 2.26 11.03
CA PRO A 30 -14.45 2.40 9.84
C PRO A 30 -12.97 2.03 10.06
N SER A 31 -12.45 2.17 11.29
CA SER A 31 -11.07 1.74 11.65
C SER A 31 -10.84 0.24 11.53
N ARG A 32 -11.89 -0.57 11.38
CA ARG A 32 -11.78 -2.02 11.19
C ARG A 32 -11.74 -2.42 9.72
N ILE A 33 -11.83 -1.44 8.81
CA ILE A 33 -11.97 -1.69 7.38
C ILE A 33 -10.62 -1.43 6.69
N HIS A 34 -10.20 -2.40 5.89
CA HIS A 34 -9.10 -2.28 4.94
C HIS A 34 -9.69 -2.26 3.53
N ILE A 35 -9.58 -1.14 2.83
CA ILE A 35 -10.02 -1.01 1.45
C ILE A 35 -8.84 -1.19 0.52
N ASP A 36 -9.00 -2.06 -0.48
CA ASP A 36 -8.04 -2.23 -1.55
C ASP A 36 -8.53 -1.47 -2.80
N PRO A 37 -7.84 -0.41 -3.25
CA PRO A 37 -8.15 0.28 -4.50
C PRO A 37 -7.92 -0.58 -5.75
N LEU A 38 -7.42 -1.80 -5.63
CA LEU A 38 -7.13 -2.78 -6.69
C LEU A 38 -6.14 -2.27 -7.73
N VAL A 39 -4.86 -2.18 -7.35
CA VAL A 39 -3.81 -1.82 -8.32
C VAL A 39 -3.76 -2.82 -9.47
N GLU A 40 -3.75 -2.30 -10.70
CA GLU A 40 -3.60 -3.09 -11.92
C GLU A 40 -2.13 -3.22 -12.32
N THR A 41 -1.83 -4.10 -13.29
CA THR A 41 -0.47 -4.23 -13.79
C THR A 41 -0.06 -3.07 -14.68
N LEU A 42 1.16 -2.56 -14.46
CA LEU A 42 1.81 -1.58 -15.34
C LEU A 42 1.99 -2.10 -16.77
N ALA A 43 2.04 -3.42 -16.97
CA ALA A 43 2.19 -4.01 -18.30
C ALA A 43 0.99 -3.70 -19.22
N THR A 44 -0.20 -3.50 -18.65
CA THR A 44 -1.43 -3.21 -19.41
C THR A 44 -1.98 -1.82 -19.17
N ARG A 45 -1.59 -1.16 -18.07
CA ARG A 45 -2.08 0.17 -17.69
C ARG A 45 -0.97 1.01 -17.09
N GLU A 46 -0.41 1.92 -17.89
CA GLU A 46 0.66 2.83 -17.47
C GLU A 46 0.25 3.77 -16.32
N THR A 47 -1.04 4.08 -16.20
CA THR A 47 -1.62 4.94 -15.15
C THR A 47 -1.93 4.20 -13.85
N ALA A 48 -1.60 2.90 -13.73
CA ALA A 48 -1.99 2.08 -12.59
C ALA A 48 -1.59 2.67 -11.23
N LEU A 49 -0.38 3.23 -11.13
CA LEU A 49 0.08 3.91 -9.91
C LEU A 49 -0.72 5.20 -9.65
N THR A 50 -0.94 6.03 -10.68
CA THR A 50 -1.66 7.30 -10.55
C THR A 50 -3.07 7.07 -10.01
N THR A 51 -3.81 6.15 -10.63
CA THR A 51 -5.17 5.78 -10.19
C THR A 51 -5.16 5.25 -8.75
N PHE A 52 -4.19 4.42 -8.39
CA PHE A 52 -4.06 3.91 -7.02
C PHE A 52 -3.81 5.04 -6.00
N VAL A 53 -2.89 5.94 -6.29
CA VAL A 53 -2.52 7.07 -5.41
C VAL A 53 -3.67 8.04 -5.25
N GLU A 54 -4.37 8.39 -6.33
CA GLU A 54 -5.54 9.27 -6.28
C GLU A 54 -6.68 8.67 -5.46
N CYS A 55 -7.01 7.38 -5.70
CA CYS A 55 -8.00 6.67 -4.90
C CYS A 55 -7.62 6.66 -3.42
N THR A 56 -6.36 6.32 -3.11
CA THR A 56 -5.86 6.26 -1.73
C THR A 56 -6.03 7.60 -1.02
N ARG A 57 -5.58 8.69 -1.66
CA ARG A 57 -5.69 10.05 -1.09
C ARG A 57 -7.14 10.47 -0.86
N GLU A 58 -8.02 10.20 -1.81
CA GLU A 58 -9.44 10.53 -1.68
C GLU A 58 -10.13 9.71 -0.59
N ILE A 59 -9.82 8.40 -0.49
CA ILE A 59 -10.32 7.55 0.59
C ILE A 59 -9.88 8.08 1.95
N LYS A 60 -8.57 8.34 2.15
CA LYS A 60 -8.04 8.85 3.42
C LYS A 60 -8.58 10.24 3.77
N LYS A 61 -8.86 11.08 2.77
CA LYS A 61 -9.47 12.40 2.98
C LYS A 61 -10.92 12.31 3.46
N ARG A 62 -11.71 11.39 2.90
CA ARG A 62 -13.14 11.21 3.24
C ARG A 62 -13.33 10.43 4.54
N TYR A 63 -12.50 9.41 4.76
CA TYR A 63 -12.56 8.53 5.92
C TYR A 63 -11.16 8.35 6.51
N PRO A 64 -10.68 9.29 7.33
CA PRO A 64 -9.31 9.28 7.86
C PRO A 64 -8.95 8.03 8.67
N THR A 65 -9.95 7.41 9.30
CA THR A 65 -9.77 6.22 10.13
C THR A 65 -9.79 4.92 9.34
N VAL A 66 -10.26 4.91 8.08
CA VAL A 66 -10.22 3.70 7.23
C VAL A 66 -8.77 3.41 6.84
N HIS A 67 -8.43 2.12 6.79
CA HIS A 67 -7.14 1.66 6.32
C HIS A 67 -7.18 1.39 4.82
N VAL A 68 -6.13 1.78 4.11
CA VAL A 68 -5.92 1.40 2.70
C VAL A 68 -4.90 0.27 2.63
N THR A 69 -5.20 -0.77 1.84
CA THR A 69 -4.35 -1.95 1.64
C THR A 69 -4.10 -2.21 0.16
N SER A 70 -3.05 -2.97 -0.16
CA SER A 70 -2.82 -3.47 -1.51
C SER A 70 -1.94 -4.72 -1.52
N GLY A 71 -2.17 -5.59 -2.49
CA GLY A 71 -1.20 -6.60 -2.90
C GLY A 71 -0.05 -5.97 -3.70
N LEU A 72 1.19 -6.20 -3.27
CA LEU A 72 2.39 -5.58 -3.87
C LEU A 72 2.78 -6.17 -5.23
N SER A 73 2.41 -7.42 -5.52
CA SER A 73 2.87 -8.15 -6.70
C SER A 73 2.09 -7.84 -7.98
N ASN A 74 0.89 -7.26 -7.87
CA ASN A 74 -0.03 -7.08 -9.01
C ASN A 74 0.50 -6.04 -9.99
N VAL A 75 1.05 -4.94 -9.46
CA VAL A 75 1.59 -3.81 -10.26
C VAL A 75 2.69 -4.23 -11.24
N SER A 76 3.45 -5.27 -10.92
CA SER A 76 4.59 -5.73 -11.72
C SER A 76 4.30 -6.99 -12.55
N PHE A 77 3.06 -7.49 -12.58
CA PHE A 77 2.75 -8.72 -13.30
C PHE A 77 3.05 -8.58 -14.80
N GLY A 78 3.83 -9.51 -15.38
CA GLY A 78 4.25 -9.45 -16.78
C GLY A 78 5.47 -8.57 -17.07
N MET A 79 6.05 -7.91 -16.05
CA MET A 79 7.25 -7.08 -16.19
C MET A 79 8.54 -7.82 -15.78
N PRO A 80 9.70 -7.49 -16.36
CA PRO A 80 10.99 -7.97 -15.87
C PRO A 80 11.39 -7.28 -14.55
N ALA A 81 12.34 -7.86 -13.82
CA ALA A 81 12.91 -7.28 -12.59
C ALA A 81 11.85 -6.82 -11.55
N ARG A 82 10.76 -7.58 -11.42
CA ARG A 82 9.56 -7.26 -10.63
C ARG A 82 9.80 -6.75 -9.21
N LYS A 83 10.86 -7.24 -8.54
CA LYS A 83 11.21 -6.80 -7.19
C LYS A 83 11.44 -5.29 -7.10
N LEU A 84 12.11 -4.71 -8.10
CA LEU A 84 12.35 -3.27 -8.15
C LEU A 84 11.04 -2.49 -8.26
N LEU A 85 10.14 -2.92 -9.16
CA LEU A 85 8.83 -2.30 -9.31
C LEU A 85 7.99 -2.43 -8.04
N ASN A 86 7.98 -3.59 -7.38
CA ASN A 86 7.23 -3.79 -6.14
C ASN A 86 7.75 -2.89 -5.01
N GLN A 87 9.07 -2.75 -4.87
CA GLN A 87 9.70 -1.88 -3.87
C GLN A 87 9.41 -0.40 -4.15
N SER A 88 9.55 0.05 -5.39
CA SER A 88 9.21 1.43 -5.76
C SER A 88 7.72 1.73 -5.58
N PHE A 89 6.85 0.79 -5.96
CA PHE A 89 5.41 0.92 -5.74
C PHE A 89 5.08 1.03 -4.25
N LEU A 90 5.67 0.18 -3.40
CA LEU A 90 5.46 0.22 -1.94
C LEU A 90 5.76 1.61 -1.37
N VAL A 91 6.94 2.19 -1.68
CA VAL A 91 7.34 3.51 -1.18
C VAL A 91 6.34 4.59 -1.61
N LEU A 92 5.95 4.58 -2.88
CA LEU A 92 5.03 5.57 -3.45
C LEU A 92 3.60 5.41 -2.88
N ALA A 93 3.17 4.17 -2.66
CA ALA A 93 1.88 3.86 -2.04
C ALA A 93 1.85 4.27 -0.56
N MET A 94 2.91 4.01 0.21
CA MET A 94 3.04 4.47 1.60
C MET A 94 2.97 6.00 1.68
N ASN A 95 3.69 6.70 0.80
CA ASN A 95 3.64 8.17 0.72
C ASN A 95 2.25 8.70 0.33
N ALA A 96 1.46 7.92 -0.41
CA ALA A 96 0.07 8.27 -0.74
C ALA A 96 -0.90 8.06 0.44
N GLY A 97 -0.50 7.33 1.47
CA GLY A 97 -1.33 7.03 2.64
C GLY A 97 -1.78 5.57 2.75
N MET A 98 -1.14 4.63 2.05
CA MET A 98 -1.37 3.20 2.24
C MET A 98 -0.96 2.78 3.65
N ASP A 99 -1.82 2.05 4.35
CA ASP A 99 -1.64 1.66 5.76
C ASP A 99 -1.18 0.20 5.93
N SER A 100 -1.45 -0.67 4.95
CA SER A 100 -1.10 -2.09 5.02
C SER A 100 -0.80 -2.69 3.64
N ALA A 101 -0.08 -3.80 3.61
CA ALA A 101 0.26 -4.49 2.37
C ALA A 101 0.26 -6.01 2.52
N ILE A 102 -0.19 -6.71 1.48
CA ILE A 102 -0.01 -8.16 1.34
C ILE A 102 1.28 -8.39 0.57
N MET A 103 2.29 -8.94 1.25
CA MET A 103 3.66 -9.05 0.77
C MET A 103 4.41 -10.23 1.40
N ASP A 104 5.60 -10.53 0.87
CA ASP A 104 6.54 -11.50 1.44
C ASP A 104 7.34 -10.86 2.59
N PRO A 105 7.07 -11.20 3.86
CA PRO A 105 7.77 -10.61 5.00
C PRO A 105 9.21 -11.13 5.14
N THR A 106 9.60 -12.19 4.44
CA THR A 106 10.96 -12.75 4.49
C THR A 106 11.93 -11.98 3.57
N ASN A 107 11.42 -11.10 2.72
CA ASN A 107 12.21 -10.25 1.86
C ASN A 107 12.79 -9.06 2.65
N ARG A 108 14.02 -9.22 3.13
CA ARG A 108 14.76 -8.21 3.92
C ARG A 108 14.92 -6.87 3.19
N ASP A 109 15.07 -6.87 1.87
CA ASP A 109 15.19 -5.62 1.11
C ASP A 109 13.86 -4.83 1.18
N LEU A 110 12.73 -5.53 1.03
CA LEU A 110 11.42 -4.92 1.08
C LEU A 110 11.07 -4.45 2.50
N LEU A 111 11.44 -5.21 3.53
CA LEU A 111 11.37 -4.78 4.92
C LEU A 111 12.23 -3.52 5.17
N GLY A 112 13.43 -3.46 4.59
CA GLY A 112 14.29 -2.28 4.60
C GLY A 112 13.61 -1.05 4.01
N MET A 113 12.87 -1.20 2.89
CA MET A 113 12.11 -0.11 2.31
C MET A 113 10.99 0.39 3.23
N ILE A 114 10.35 -0.48 4.01
CA ILE A 114 9.29 -0.09 4.96
C ILE A 114 9.89 0.80 6.05
N TYR A 115 10.86 0.30 6.81
CA TYR A 115 11.48 1.05 7.91
C TYR A 115 12.08 2.37 7.41
N ALA A 116 12.77 2.35 6.26
CA ALA A 116 13.34 3.57 5.68
C ALA A 116 12.26 4.59 5.30
N THR A 117 11.14 4.12 4.74
CA THR A 117 10.04 5.01 4.32
C THR A 117 9.29 5.55 5.53
N GLU A 118 9.06 4.76 6.58
CA GLU A 118 8.43 5.24 7.82
C GLU A 118 9.27 6.32 8.49
N ALA A 119 10.59 6.15 8.57
CA ALA A 119 11.50 7.18 9.05
C ALA A 119 11.44 8.46 8.20
N LEU A 120 11.42 8.34 6.86
CA LEU A 120 11.32 9.48 5.95
C LEU A 120 9.95 10.18 5.97
N LEU A 121 8.89 9.47 6.34
CA LEU A 121 7.53 10.01 6.51
C LEU A 121 7.27 10.51 7.93
N GLU A 122 8.32 10.63 8.77
CA GLU A 122 8.23 11.14 10.14
C GLU A 122 7.32 10.28 11.05
N LYS A 123 7.26 8.97 10.77
CA LYS A 123 6.49 7.98 11.55
C LYS A 123 7.35 7.14 12.50
N ASP A 124 8.66 7.35 12.51
CA ASP A 124 9.63 6.69 13.38
C ASP A 124 10.35 7.75 14.23
N GLU A 125 9.94 7.88 15.49
CA GLU A 125 10.49 8.86 16.41
C GLU A 125 11.99 8.59 16.65
N ASP A 126 12.82 9.61 16.44
CA ASP A 126 14.29 9.52 16.50
C ASP A 126 14.91 8.43 15.61
N CYS A 127 14.19 7.95 14.59
CA CYS A 127 14.57 6.84 13.72
C CYS A 127 14.90 5.54 14.49
N LEU A 128 14.31 5.34 15.67
CA LEU A 128 14.66 4.24 16.58
C LEU A 128 14.32 2.88 15.96
N GLU A 129 13.15 2.73 15.34
CA GLU A 129 12.75 1.47 14.72
C GLU A 129 13.69 1.09 13.56
N TYR A 130 14.05 2.06 12.72
CA TYR A 130 15.03 1.83 11.65
C TYR A 130 16.41 1.41 12.20
N ILE A 131 16.91 2.09 13.25
CA ILE A 131 18.19 1.77 13.88
C ILE A 131 18.17 0.38 14.53
N MET A 132 17.08 0.04 15.23
CA MET A 132 16.90 -1.27 15.87
C MET A 132 16.82 -2.39 14.84
N ALA A 133 16.03 -2.22 13.78
CA ALA A 133 15.93 -3.19 12.69
C ALA A 133 17.29 -3.51 12.06
N PHE A 134 18.18 -2.51 11.92
CA PHE A 134 19.55 -2.75 11.45
C PHE A 134 20.39 -3.50 12.48
N ARG A 135 20.34 -3.10 13.76
CA ARG A 135 21.10 -3.76 14.85
C ARG A 135 20.72 -5.22 15.05
N GLU A 136 19.44 -5.54 14.87
CA GLU A 136 18.90 -6.91 14.96
C GLU A 136 19.15 -7.74 13.69
N GLY A 137 19.73 -7.14 12.65
CA GLY A 137 20.00 -7.82 11.39
C GLY A 137 18.75 -8.11 10.57
N LEU A 138 17.62 -7.44 10.84
CA LEU A 138 16.42 -7.55 10.01
C LEU A 138 16.65 -6.95 8.62
N ILE A 139 17.40 -5.84 8.56
CA ILE A 139 17.69 -5.09 7.33
C ILE A 139 19.21 -4.91 7.14
N GLY A 140 19.62 -4.53 5.91
CA GLY A 140 21.03 -4.37 5.56
C GLY A 140 21.77 -5.68 5.24
N PRO A 141 23.09 -5.64 5.02
CA PRO A 141 23.90 -6.83 4.75
C PRO A 141 23.73 -7.87 5.86
N LEU A 142 23.73 -9.16 5.51
CA LEU A 142 23.80 -10.20 6.54
C LEU A 142 25.11 -10.03 7.32
N PRO A 143 25.11 -10.24 8.65
CA PRO A 143 26.34 -10.29 9.43
C PRO A 143 27.32 -11.27 8.76
N LYS A 144 28.58 -10.86 8.60
CA LYS A 144 29.62 -11.79 8.16
C LYS A 144 29.72 -12.87 9.24
N ALA A 145 29.54 -14.13 8.82
CA ALA A 145 29.74 -15.30 9.67
C ALA A 145 31.19 -15.39 10.18
#